data_AF-A0A7G2IR10-F1
#
_entry.id   AF-A0A7G2IR10-F1
#
_cell.length_a   1.000
_cell.length_b   1.000
_cell.length_c   1.000
_cell.angle_alpha   90.00
_cell.angle_beta   90.00
_cell.angle_gamma   90.00
#
_symmetry.space_group_name_H-M   'P 1'
#
loop_
_entity.id
_entity.type
_entity.pdbx_description
1 polymer ?
#
loop_
_entity_poly.entity_id
_entity_poly.type
_entity_poly.pdbx_seq_one_letter_code
_entity_poly.pdbx_strand_id
1 'polypeptide(L)'
;MSNQNNQHAITTLTNIVADFTAMISTRMPDDVVDKLKQLREGETSPMGKIIYHTMFDNMQKAIDLNRPACQDTGEIMFFVKVGSRFPLLGELQSILKQAVEDATVKAPLRHNAVEIFDEVNTGKIPVPVCRGSPGTSSLITMTRKSKSTWQAAAVRCRGARKC
;
A
#
# COMPACT_ATOMS: atom_id res chain seq x y z
N MET A 1 -30.33 17.08 -3.53
CA MET A 1 -30.17 15.89 -2.64
C MET A 1 -29.17 14.86 -3.18
N SER A 2 -28.95 14.75 -4.49
CA SER A 2 -27.95 13.84 -5.09
C SER A 2 -26.47 14.19 -4.77
N ASN A 3 -26.12 15.48 -4.66
CA ASN A 3 -24.72 15.90 -4.43
C ASN A 3 -24.17 15.58 -3.03
N GLN A 4 -25.00 15.61 -1.97
CA GLN A 4 -24.54 15.30 -0.61
C GLN A 4 -24.23 13.82 -0.44
N ASN A 5 -25.00 12.92 -1.08
CA ASN A 5 -24.75 11.49 -1.04
C ASN A 5 -23.45 11.11 -1.76
N ASN A 6 -23.16 11.76 -2.89
CA ASN A 6 -21.90 11.53 -3.60
C ASN A 6 -20.69 12.03 -2.78
N GLN A 7 -20.79 13.21 -2.17
CA GLN A 7 -19.70 13.74 -1.35
C GLN A 7 -19.43 12.85 -0.13
N HIS A 8 -20.48 12.35 0.53
CA HIS A 8 -20.33 11.41 1.64
C HIS A 8 -19.67 10.10 1.18
N ALA A 9 -20.07 9.56 0.01
CA ALA A 9 -19.48 8.35 -0.54
C ALA A 9 -17.98 8.53 -0.88
N ILE A 10 -17.62 9.68 -1.43
CA ILE A 10 -16.22 10.06 -1.72
C ILE A 10 -15.41 10.08 -0.43
N THR A 11 -15.85 10.83 0.59
CA THR A 11 -15.14 10.94 1.87
C THR A 11 -15.02 9.58 2.56
N THR A 12 -16.07 8.76 2.51
CA THR A 12 -16.05 7.42 3.10
C THR A 12 -15.01 6.54 2.42
N LEU A 13 -14.95 6.54 1.08
CA LEU A 13 -13.98 5.76 0.33
C LEU A 13 -12.54 6.25 0.59
N THR A 14 -12.33 7.57 0.61
CA THR A 14 -11.02 8.16 0.94
C THR A 14 -10.54 7.71 2.32
N ASN A 15 -11.40 7.79 3.34
CA ASN A 15 -11.05 7.38 4.70
C ASN A 15 -10.71 5.89 4.79
N ILE A 16 -11.51 5.02 4.16
CA ILE A 16 -11.25 3.57 4.14
C ILE A 16 -9.89 3.27 3.50
N VAL A 17 -9.60 3.88 2.35
CA VAL A 17 -8.32 3.66 1.66
C VAL A 17 -7.15 4.24 2.47
N ALA A 18 -7.32 5.39 3.10
CA ALA A 18 -6.30 6.02 3.93
C ALA A 18 -5.97 5.15 5.16
N ASP A 19 -7.01 4.68 5.87
CA ASP A 19 -6.85 3.85 7.06
C ASP A 19 -6.26 2.48 6.69
N PHE A 20 -6.68 1.89 5.57
CA PHE A 20 -6.09 0.67 5.05
C PHE A 20 -4.60 0.86 4.71
N THR A 21 -4.25 1.98 4.07
CA THR A 21 -2.87 2.31 3.69
C THR A 21 -1.98 2.55 4.91
N ALA A 22 -2.51 3.18 5.96
CA ALA A 22 -1.82 3.33 7.24
C ALA A 22 -1.64 1.96 7.93
N MET A 23 -2.70 1.16 8.00
CA MET A 23 -2.69 -0.14 8.67
C MET A 23 -1.66 -1.11 8.09
N ILE A 24 -1.61 -1.27 6.77
CA ILE A 24 -0.66 -2.18 6.10
C ILE A 24 0.80 -1.73 6.21
N SER A 25 1.05 -0.46 6.59
CA SER A 25 2.41 0.05 6.82
C SER A 25 2.96 -0.37 8.19
N THR A 26 2.07 -0.59 9.16
CA THR A 26 2.40 -0.91 10.55
C THR A 26 2.23 -2.39 10.84
N ARG A 27 1.18 -3.03 10.29
CA ARG A 27 0.81 -4.43 10.57
C ARG A 27 0.97 -5.30 9.32
N MET A 28 1.61 -6.44 9.49
CA MET A 28 1.67 -7.47 8.46
C MET A 28 0.43 -8.38 8.49
N PRO A 29 0.06 -8.98 7.35
CA PRO A 29 -1.03 -9.96 7.27
C PRO A 29 -0.84 -11.14 8.24
N ASP A 30 -1.95 -11.59 8.84
CA ASP A 30 -1.93 -12.62 9.88
C ASP A 30 -1.43 -13.98 9.35
N ASP A 31 -1.71 -14.30 8.08
CA ASP A 31 -1.22 -15.51 7.39
C ASP A 31 0.31 -15.55 7.31
N VAL A 32 0.93 -14.40 7.00
CA VAL A 32 2.40 -14.26 6.97
C VAL A 32 2.97 -14.38 8.37
N VAL A 33 2.35 -13.72 9.35
CA VAL A 33 2.80 -13.76 10.75
C VAL A 33 2.75 -15.18 11.30
N ASP A 34 1.68 -15.93 11.03
CA ASP A 34 1.54 -17.31 11.49
C ASP A 34 2.53 -18.25 10.80
N LYS A 35 2.81 -18.03 9.51
CA LYS A 35 3.87 -18.78 8.82
C LYS A 35 5.26 -18.49 9.42
N LEU A 36 5.55 -17.24 9.77
CA LEU A 36 6.81 -16.88 10.43
C LEU A 36 6.94 -17.53 11.82
N LYS A 37 5.84 -17.66 12.57
CA LYS A 37 5.85 -18.38 13.87
C LYS A 37 6.21 -19.85 13.68
N GLN A 38 5.58 -20.53 12.71
CA GLN A 38 5.91 -21.93 12.39
C GLN A 38 7.38 -22.11 12.00
N LEU A 39 7.92 -21.18 11.19
CA LEU A 39 9.32 -21.24 10.78
C LEU A 39 10.28 -21.00 11.95
N ARG A 40 9.94 -20.10 12.88
CA ARG A 40 10.70 -19.89 14.12
C ARG A 40 10.78 -21.15 14.99
N GLU A 41 9.69 -21.90 15.08
CA GLU A 41 9.63 -23.15 15.86
C GLU A 41 10.47 -24.26 15.23
N GLY A 42 10.49 -24.33 13.89
CA GLY A 42 11.30 -25.29 13.14
C GLY A 42 12.80 -24.92 13.01
N GLU A 43 13.20 -23.72 13.42
CA GLU A 43 14.58 -23.24 13.27
C GLU A 43 15.52 -23.92 14.28
N THR A 44 16.56 -24.58 13.78
CA THR A 44 17.56 -25.26 14.61
C THR A 44 18.75 -24.36 14.94
N SER A 45 19.02 -23.34 14.12
CA SER A 45 20.16 -22.44 14.31
C SER A 45 19.94 -21.47 15.48
N PRO A 46 20.87 -21.37 16.44
CA PRO A 46 20.81 -20.36 17.51
C PRO A 46 20.73 -18.93 16.95
N MET A 47 21.45 -18.65 15.87
CA MET A 47 21.44 -17.35 15.21
C MET A 47 20.08 -17.05 14.57
N GLY A 48 19.47 -18.05 13.90
CA GLY A 48 18.16 -17.92 13.29
C GLY A 48 17.07 -17.55 14.30
N LYS A 49 17.09 -18.18 15.48
CA LYS A 49 16.15 -17.86 16.58
C LYS A 49 16.25 -16.42 17.05
N ILE A 50 17.47 -15.87 17.16
CA ILE A 50 17.69 -14.47 17.55
C ILE A 50 17.15 -13.52 16.47
N ILE A 51 17.33 -13.85 15.20
CA ILE A 51 16.79 -13.06 14.08
C ILE A 51 15.26 -13.02 14.16
N TYR A 52 14.60 -14.18 14.31
CA TYR A 52 13.14 -14.23 14.46
C TYR A 52 12.65 -13.43 15.67
N HIS A 53 13.31 -13.55 16.82
CA HIS A 53 12.98 -12.76 18.01
C HIS A 53 13.03 -11.26 17.71
N THR A 54 14.14 -10.79 17.14
CA THR A 54 14.33 -9.37 16.78
C THR A 54 13.29 -8.89 15.77
N MET A 55 12.90 -9.75 14.81
CA MET A 55 11.85 -9.45 13.84
C MET A 55 10.49 -9.24 14.52
N PHE A 56 10.09 -10.14 15.42
CA PHE A 56 8.82 -10.01 16.15
C PHE A 56 8.82 -8.81 17.09
N ASP A 57 9.93 -8.54 17.77
CA ASP A 57 10.08 -7.34 18.60
C ASP A 57 9.91 -6.05 17.79
N ASN A 58 10.48 -6.01 16.58
CA ASN A 58 10.34 -4.86 15.68
C ASN A 58 8.88 -4.69 15.22
N MET A 59 8.17 -5.78 14.94
CA MET A 59 6.75 -5.72 14.59
C MET A 59 5.89 -5.18 15.74
N GLN A 60 6.15 -5.62 16.97
CA GLN A 60 5.42 -5.13 18.15
C GLN A 60 5.69 -3.65 18.38
N LYS A 61 6.96 -3.24 18.31
CA LYS A 61 7.36 -1.82 18.44
C LYS A 61 6.76 -0.94 17.35
N ALA A 62 6.59 -1.46 16.13
CA ALA A 62 5.94 -0.72 15.05
C ALA A 62 4.49 -0.34 15.42
N ILE A 63 3.76 -1.28 16.01
CA ILE A 63 2.38 -1.07 16.50
C ILE A 63 2.38 -0.09 17.68
N ASP A 64 3.23 -0.32 18.68
CA ASP A 64 3.26 0.48 19.91
C ASP A 64 3.66 1.95 19.65
N LEU A 65 4.60 2.17 18.73
CA LEU A 65 5.11 3.49 18.40
C LEU A 65 4.36 4.18 17.24
N ASN A 66 3.36 3.50 16.65
CA ASN A 66 2.66 3.93 15.44
C ASN A 66 3.62 4.36 14.31
N ARG A 67 4.60 3.51 14.03
CA ARG A 67 5.64 3.74 13.00
C ARG A 67 5.66 2.59 11.99
N PRO A 68 6.02 2.85 10.73
CA PRO A 68 6.11 1.78 9.74
C PRO A 68 7.15 0.74 10.18
N ALA A 69 6.81 -0.55 10.00
CA ALA A 69 7.66 -1.66 10.44
C ALA A 69 9.00 -1.74 9.68
N CYS A 70 9.11 -1.08 8.54
CA CYS A 70 10.32 -1.02 7.72
C CYS A 70 10.67 0.44 7.39
N GLN A 71 11.97 0.75 7.42
CA GLN A 71 12.52 2.06 7.06
C GLN A 71 12.12 2.49 5.64
N ASP A 72 12.03 1.54 4.73
CA ASP A 72 11.57 1.81 3.37
C ASP A 72 10.05 1.75 3.28
N THR A 73 9.53 2.97 3.12
CA THR A 73 8.23 3.39 2.60
C THR A 73 7.62 2.56 1.46
N GLY A 74 8.48 1.98 0.64
CA GLY A 74 8.13 1.60 -0.72
C GLY A 74 7.48 2.73 -1.52
N GLU A 75 7.05 2.40 -2.72
CA GLU A 75 6.10 3.20 -3.49
C GLU A 75 4.73 2.50 -3.43
N ILE A 76 3.68 3.30 -3.27
CA ILE A 76 2.30 2.83 -3.15
C ILE A 76 1.71 2.73 -4.55
N MET A 77 1.22 1.54 -4.91
CA MET A 77 0.59 1.29 -6.20
C MET A 77 -0.79 0.68 -6.00
N PHE A 78 -1.78 1.21 -6.71
CA PHE A 78 -3.13 0.65 -6.73
C PHE A 78 -3.39 -0.03 -8.07
N PHE A 79 -3.78 -1.31 -8.00
CA PHE A 79 -4.40 -2.05 -9.07
C PHE A 79 -5.91 -2.02 -8.85
N VAL A 80 -6.60 -1.26 -9.69
CA VAL A 80 -8.03 -1.07 -9.54
C VAL A 80 -8.75 -1.78 -10.68
N LYS A 81 -9.54 -2.78 -10.32
CA LYS A 81 -10.51 -3.44 -11.21
C LYS A 81 -11.88 -2.90 -10.85
N VAL A 82 -12.49 -2.16 -11.76
CA VAL A 82 -13.79 -1.54 -11.54
C VAL A 82 -14.68 -1.84 -12.74
N GLY A 83 -15.94 -2.13 -12.46
CA GLY A 83 -16.94 -2.29 -13.50
C GLY A 83 -17.28 -0.97 -14.17
N SER A 84 -17.72 -1.04 -15.42
CA SER A 84 -18.07 0.13 -16.24
C SER A 84 -19.21 0.99 -15.65
N ARG A 85 -20.02 0.42 -14.75
CA ARG A 85 -21.14 1.11 -14.08
C ARG A 85 -20.81 1.67 -12.69
N PHE A 86 -19.53 1.74 -12.32
CA PHE A 86 -19.16 2.24 -11.00
C PHE A 86 -19.37 3.77 -10.90
N PRO A 87 -20.12 4.27 -9.90
CA PRO A 87 -20.59 5.66 -9.86
C PRO A 87 -19.48 6.70 -9.64
N LEU A 88 -18.32 6.29 -9.09
CA LEU A 88 -17.22 7.20 -8.74
C LEU A 88 -15.99 7.04 -9.66
N LEU A 89 -16.16 6.51 -10.88
CA LEU A 89 -15.03 6.28 -11.80
C LEU A 89 -14.24 7.55 -12.15
N GLY A 90 -14.92 8.69 -12.29
CA GLY A 90 -14.28 9.97 -12.61
C GLY A 90 -13.43 10.52 -11.46
N GLU A 91 -13.85 10.29 -10.23
CA GLU A 91 -13.21 10.82 -9.01
C GLU A 91 -12.25 9.83 -8.35
N LEU A 92 -12.16 8.60 -8.86
CA LEU A 92 -11.36 7.56 -8.25
C LEU A 92 -9.87 7.93 -8.15
N GLN A 93 -9.33 8.65 -9.15
CA GLN A 93 -7.94 9.08 -9.13
C GLN A 93 -7.67 10.16 -8.08
N SER A 94 -8.58 11.12 -7.89
CA SER A 94 -8.46 12.14 -6.84
C SER A 94 -8.62 11.54 -5.45
N ILE A 95 -9.58 10.62 -5.27
CA ILE A 95 -9.80 9.87 -4.03
C ILE A 95 -8.54 9.12 -3.60
N LEU A 96 -7.94 8.34 -4.50
CA LEU A 96 -6.74 7.56 -4.21
C LEU A 96 -5.54 8.44 -3.87
N LYS A 97 -5.40 9.58 -4.56
CA LYS A 97 -4.33 10.54 -4.27
C LYS A 97 -4.51 11.15 -2.88
N GLN A 98 -5.71 11.63 -2.56
CA GLN A 98 -6.00 12.21 -1.25
C GLN A 98 -5.82 11.18 -0.13
N ALA A 99 -6.28 9.95 -0.34
CA ALA A 99 -6.14 8.88 0.64
C ALA A 99 -4.67 8.57 0.97
N VAL A 100 -3.76 8.64 -0.01
CA VAL A 100 -2.32 8.46 0.24
C VAL A 100 -1.72 9.65 0.97
N GLU A 101 -2.12 10.87 0.63
CA GLU A 101 -1.69 12.08 1.38
C GLU A 101 -2.13 11.98 2.85
N ASP A 102 -3.39 11.63 3.10
CA ASP A 102 -3.93 11.45 4.46
C ASP A 102 -3.23 10.30 5.20
N ALA A 103 -2.99 9.17 4.54
CA ALA A 103 -2.28 8.03 5.12
C ALA A 103 -0.85 8.37 5.52
N THR A 104 -0.16 9.20 4.73
CA THR A 104 1.21 9.66 4.99
C THR A 104 1.28 10.55 6.24
N VAL A 105 0.21 11.27 6.55
CA VAL A 105 0.10 12.06 7.79
C VAL A 105 -0.25 11.16 8.99
N LYS A 106 -1.18 10.21 8.82
CA LYS A 106 -1.63 9.31 9.90
C LYS A 106 -0.55 8.31 10.35
N ALA A 107 0.15 7.72 9.39
CA ALA A 107 1.32 6.89 9.60
C ALA A 107 2.48 7.61 8.90
N PRO A 108 3.53 8.05 9.60
CA PRO A 108 4.60 8.84 8.98
C PRO A 108 5.36 7.98 7.97
N LEU A 109 4.90 8.01 6.72
CA LEU A 109 5.51 7.33 5.59
C LEU A 109 6.67 8.18 5.07
N ARG A 110 7.78 7.54 4.77
CA ARG A 110 8.93 8.17 4.13
C ARG A 110 8.61 8.49 2.68
N HIS A 111 8.71 9.78 2.33
CA HIS A 111 8.63 10.26 0.95
C HIS A 111 9.82 9.73 0.14
N ASN A 112 9.65 8.59 -0.52
CA ASN A 112 10.70 7.94 -1.30
C ASN A 112 10.66 8.32 -2.79
N ALA A 113 9.74 9.18 -3.23
CA ALA A 113 9.66 9.62 -4.62
C ALA A 113 10.44 10.92 -4.86
N VAL A 114 11.24 10.91 -5.91
CA VAL A 114 12.01 12.06 -6.39
C VAL A 114 11.55 12.30 -7.83
N GLU A 115 11.28 13.55 -8.19
CA GLU A 115 10.94 13.89 -9.57
C GLU A 115 12.18 13.74 -10.46
N ILE A 116 12.00 13.11 -11.63
CA ILE A 116 13.11 12.61 -12.46
C ILE A 116 13.94 13.74 -13.08
N PHE A 117 13.31 14.88 -13.37
CA PHE A 117 13.96 15.97 -14.10
C PHE A 117 14.57 17.02 -13.18
N ASP A 118 13.97 17.26 -12.02
CA ASP A 118 14.39 18.33 -11.10
C ASP A 118 15.11 17.80 -9.85
N GLU A 119 15.23 16.47 -9.69
CA GLU A 119 15.84 15.77 -8.54
C GLU A 119 15.34 16.24 -7.16
N VAL A 120 14.21 16.94 -7.13
CA VAL A 120 13.58 17.46 -5.93
C VAL A 120 12.57 16.43 -5.41
N ASN A 121 12.60 16.20 -4.11
CA ASN A 121 11.55 15.46 -3.43
C ASN A 121 10.39 16.41 -3.15
N THR A 122 9.28 16.24 -3.87
CA THR A 122 8.08 17.08 -3.71
C THR A 122 7.36 16.86 -2.38
N GLY A 123 7.89 16.01 -1.48
CA GLY A 123 7.28 15.72 -0.19
C GLY A 123 5.92 15.04 -0.34
N LYS A 124 5.64 14.46 -1.51
CA LYS A 124 4.40 13.76 -1.84
C LYS A 124 4.75 12.42 -2.45
N ILE A 125 3.94 11.40 -2.13
CA ILE A 125 4.09 10.07 -2.74
C ILE A 125 3.21 10.06 -4.00
N PRO A 126 3.79 10.03 -5.22
CA PRO A 126 3.04 9.87 -6.45
C PRO A 126 2.35 8.51 -6.45
N VAL A 127 1.09 8.49 -6.87
CA VAL A 127 0.22 7.31 -6.83
C VAL A 127 -0.03 6.82 -8.26
N PRO A 128 0.80 5.89 -8.78
CA PRO A 128 0.49 5.23 -10.04
C PRO A 128 -0.77 4.36 -9.88
N VAL A 129 -1.77 4.65 -10.71
CA VAL A 129 -3.02 3.88 -10.78
C VAL A 129 -3.02 3.08 -12.08
N CYS A 130 -2.94 1.75 -11.97
CA CYS A 130 -3.12 0.86 -13.12
C CYS A 130 -4.57 0.38 -13.18
N ARG A 131 -5.26 0.73 -14.26
CA ARG A 131 -6.63 0.25 -14.53
C ARG A 131 -6.58 -1.16 -15.10
N GLY A 132 -7.28 -2.09 -14.46
CA GLY A 132 -7.47 -3.45 -14.97
C GLY A 132 -8.57 -3.53 -16.04
N SER A 133 -8.76 -4.73 -16.62
CA SER A 133 -9.83 -5.01 -17.57
C SER A 133 -11.23 -4.82 -16.95
N PRO A 134 -12.23 -4.41 -17.76
CA PRO A 134 -13.60 -4.23 -17.27
C PRO A 134 -14.18 -5.57 -16.80
N GLY A 135 -14.56 -5.64 -15.53
CA GLY A 135 -15.20 -6.80 -14.92
C GLY A 135 -16.41 -6.40 -14.09
N THR A 136 -17.29 -7.34 -13.76
CA THR A 136 -18.55 -7.07 -13.03
C THR A 136 -18.34 -6.72 -11.55
N SER A 137 -17.18 -7.06 -10.98
CA SER A 137 -16.81 -6.81 -9.59
C SER A 137 -15.85 -5.63 -9.43
N SER A 138 -16.10 -4.79 -8.43
CA SER A 138 -15.17 -3.74 -8.01
C SER A 138 -14.17 -4.29 -6.98
N LEU A 139 -12.90 -4.42 -7.36
CA LEU A 139 -11.82 -4.85 -6.49
C LEU A 139 -10.65 -3.86 -6.60
N ILE A 140 -10.26 -3.30 -5.45
CA ILE A 140 -9.05 -2.48 -5.32
C ILE A 140 -8.00 -3.36 -4.64
N THR A 141 -6.90 -3.63 -5.34
CA THR A 141 -5.74 -4.31 -4.77
C THR A 141 -4.61 -3.30 -4.67
N MET A 142 -4.12 -3.08 -3.46
CA MET A 142 -2.96 -2.23 -3.24
C MET A 142 -1.71 -3.08 -3.06
N THR A 143 -0.62 -2.67 -3.71
CA THR A 143 0.69 -3.26 -3.48
C THR A 143 1.68 -2.16 -3.12
N ARG A 144 2.47 -2.42 -2.07
CA ARG A 144 3.59 -1.57 -1.66
C ARG A 144 4.87 -2.32 -1.99
N LYS A 145 5.71 -1.73 -2.83
CA LYS A 145 6.98 -2.34 -3.23
C LYS A 145 8.14 -1.40 -2.96
N SER A 146 9.25 -1.93 -2.46
CA SER A 146 10.52 -1.20 -2.39
C SER A 146 11.01 -0.87 -3.80
N LYS A 147 11.82 0.18 -3.96
CA LYS A 147 12.42 0.53 -5.27
C LYS A 147 13.15 -0.67 -5.91
N SER A 148 13.86 -1.44 -5.10
CA SER A 148 14.59 -2.65 -5.53
C SER A 148 13.67 -3.75 -6.07
N THR A 149 12.52 -3.99 -5.41
CA THR A 149 11.53 -4.97 -5.89
C THR A 149 10.69 -4.45 -7.05
N TRP A 150 10.61 -3.12 -7.20
CA TRP A 150 9.93 -2.45 -8.29
C TRP A 150 10.61 -2.63 -9.64
N GLN A 151 11.93 -2.48 -9.71
CA GLN A 151 12.69 -2.69 -10.96
C GLN A 151 12.45 -4.09 -11.53
N ALA A 152 12.33 -5.10 -10.66
CA ALA A 152 11.98 -6.47 -11.03
C ALA A 152 10.50 -6.64 -11.45
N ALA A 153 9.58 -5.89 -10.84
CA ALA A 153 8.14 -6.02 -11.09
C ALA A 153 7.63 -5.25 -12.32
N ALA A 154 8.23 -4.09 -12.63
CA ALA A 154 7.84 -3.25 -13.77
C ALA A 154 7.99 -3.97 -15.13
N VAL A 155 8.91 -4.94 -15.22
CA VAL A 155 9.06 -5.82 -16.38
C VAL A 155 7.79 -6.67 -16.61
N ARG A 156 7.12 -7.11 -15.52
CA ARG A 156 5.92 -7.94 -15.60
C ARG A 156 4.67 -7.15 -15.99
N CYS A 157 4.56 -5.89 -15.57
CA CYS A 157 3.45 -5.00 -15.98
C CYS A 157 3.48 -4.66 -17.47
N ARG A 158 4.67 -4.57 -18.09
CA ARG A 158 4.77 -4.37 -19.54
C ARG A 158 4.29 -5.58 -20.34
N GLY A 159 4.35 -6.79 -19.79
CA GLY A 159 3.87 -8.02 -20.42
C GLY A 159 2.35 -8.24 -20.37
N ALA A 160 1.61 -7.48 -19.55
CA ALA A 160 0.15 -7.55 -19.45
C ALA A 160 -0.59 -6.64 -20.47
N ARG A 161 0.14 -5.92 -21.33
CA ARG A 161 -0.38 -5.29 -22.56
C ARG A 161 -0.54 -6.34 -23.68
N LYS A 162 -1.35 -7.36 -23.45
CA LYS A 162 -1.94 -8.15 -24.54
C LYS A 162 -3.41 -7.78 -24.63
N CYS A 163 -3.67 -6.68 -25.33
CA CYS A 163 -4.69 -6.67 -26.37
C CYS A 163 -3.94 -6.90 -27.68
#